data_AF-A0A1X0R7B1-F1
#
_entry.id   AF-A0A1X0R7B1-F1
#
_cell.length_a   1.000
_cell.length_b   1.000
_cell.length_c   1.000
_cell.angle_alpha   90.00
_cell.angle_beta   90.00
_cell.angle_gamma   90.00
#
_symmetry.space_group_name_H-M   'P 1'
#
loop_
_entity.id
_entity.type
_entity.pdbx_description
1 polymer ?
#
loop_
_entity_poly.entity_id
_entity_poly.type
_entity_poly.pdbx_seq_one_letter_code
_entity_poly.pdbx_strand_id
1 'polypeptide(L)'
;LQFGETLGHGEVKVAEPTCNKAGLCMGLAKIAYFSKEDIDCCLLESAIAFQVHGFAIIFYLTKLDHDGFYTMHEIGHLDLP
;
A
#
# COMPACT_ATOMS: atom_id res chain seq x y z
N LEU A 1 -22.77 -8.31 -4.27
CA LEU A 1 -21.39 -8.59 -3.82
C LEU A 1 -21.41 -8.75 -2.31
N GLN A 2 -20.86 -9.83 -1.78
CA GLN A 2 -20.47 -9.89 -0.37
C GLN A 2 -19.04 -9.35 -0.29
N PHE A 3 -18.83 -8.31 0.51
CA PHE A 3 -17.51 -7.75 0.76
C PHE A 3 -17.03 -8.33 2.09
N GLY A 4 -15.83 -8.92 2.09
CA GLY A 4 -15.19 -9.41 3.31
C GLY A 4 -14.65 -8.26 4.17
N GLU A 5 -14.13 -8.60 5.34
CA GLU A 5 -13.35 -7.65 6.14
C GLU A 5 -12.02 -7.38 5.43
N THR A 6 -11.58 -6.12 5.44
CA THR A 6 -10.29 -5.73 4.88
C THR A 6 -9.58 -4.85 5.89
N LEU A 7 -8.29 -5.10 6.08
CA LEU A 7 -7.37 -4.21 6.75
C LEU A 7 -6.52 -3.53 5.68
N GLY A 8 -6.12 -2.30 5.97
CA GLY A 8 -5.37 -1.49 5.03
C GLY A 8 -4.52 -0.46 5.74
N HIS A 9 -3.39 -0.16 5.13
CA HIS A 9 -2.40 0.75 5.68
C HIS A 9 -2.15 1.93 4.77
N GLY A 10 -1.84 3.05 5.39
CA GLY A 10 -1.55 4.30 4.70
C GLY A 10 -0.27 4.91 5.23
N GLU A 11 0.53 5.49 4.35
CA GLU A 11 1.57 6.43 4.75
C GLU A 11 1.31 7.79 4.09
N VAL A 12 1.54 8.86 4.84
CA VAL A 12 1.39 10.23 4.36
C VAL A 12 2.70 10.97 4.58
N LYS A 13 3.23 11.58 3.51
CA LYS A 13 4.39 12.48 3.57
C LYS A 13 4.08 13.81 2.92
N VAL A 14 4.50 14.87 3.58
CA VAL A 14 4.44 16.23 3.02
C VAL A 14 5.44 16.32 1.87
N ALA A 15 5.06 17.01 0.79
CA ALA A 15 5.99 17.32 -0.28
C ALA A 15 7.00 18.38 0.20
N GLU A 16 8.26 18.00 0.26
CA GLU A 16 9.37 18.90 0.57
C GLU A 16 9.94 19.53 -0.72
N PRO A 17 10.68 20.66 -0.65
CA PRO A 17 11.29 21.30 -1.82
C PRO A 17 12.17 20.35 -2.64
N THR A 18 12.77 19.35 -1.98
CA THR A 18 13.46 18.23 -2.61
C THR A 18 12.79 16.93 -2.22
N CYS A 19 12.42 16.11 -3.22
CA CYS A 19 11.75 14.84 -2.97
C CYS A 19 12.73 13.81 -2.37
N ASN A 20 12.51 13.42 -1.12
CA ASN A 20 13.23 12.31 -0.49
C ASN A 20 12.72 10.94 -0.98
N LYS A 21 13.17 10.54 -2.18
CA LYS A 21 12.80 9.27 -2.81
C LYS A 21 13.14 8.04 -1.97
N ALA A 22 14.27 8.05 -1.27
CA ALA A 22 14.66 6.95 -0.39
C ALA A 22 13.67 6.80 0.78
N GLY A 23 13.23 7.92 1.35
CA GLY A 23 12.19 7.95 2.36
C GLY A 23 10.85 7.42 1.86
N LEU A 24 10.42 7.77 0.64
CA LEU A 24 9.19 7.26 0.04
C LEU A 24 9.27 5.76 -0.24
N CYS A 25 10.39 5.28 -0.78
CA CYS A 25 10.62 3.86 -1.05
C CYS A 25 10.60 3.03 0.25
N MET A 26 11.28 3.50 1.30
CA MET A 26 11.27 2.85 2.61
C MET A 26 9.85 2.80 3.20
N GLY A 27 9.09 3.87 2.99
CA GLY A 27 7.68 3.93 3.38
C GLY A 27 6.81 2.90 2.68
N LEU A 28 6.94 2.81 1.35
CA LEU A 28 6.25 1.81 0.54
C LEU A 28 6.62 0.37 0.96
N ALA A 29 7.90 0.11 1.25
CA ALA A 29 8.35 -1.19 1.73
C ALA A 29 7.71 -1.57 3.08
N LYS A 30 7.54 -0.60 4.00
CA LYS A 30 6.84 -0.83 5.27
C LYS A 30 5.36 -1.15 5.06
N ILE A 31 4.69 -0.39 4.18
CA ILE A 31 3.30 -0.67 3.82
C ILE A 31 3.19 -2.09 3.25
N ALA A 32 4.07 -2.49 2.33
CA ALA A 32 4.06 -3.83 1.75
C ALA A 32 4.26 -4.92 2.79
N TYR A 33 5.19 -4.71 3.73
CA TYR A 33 5.39 -5.62 4.85
C TYR A 33 4.12 -5.77 5.70
N PHE A 34 3.49 -4.66 6.10
CA PHE A 34 2.26 -4.74 6.90
C PHE A 34 1.09 -5.36 6.15
N SER A 35 0.92 -5.03 4.86
CA SER A 35 -0.10 -5.68 4.02
C SER A 35 0.09 -7.19 3.92
N LYS A 36 1.34 -7.67 3.85
CA LYS A 36 1.66 -9.10 3.92
C LYS A 36 1.29 -9.69 5.28
N GLU A 37 1.64 -9.01 6.38
CA GLU A 37 1.34 -9.50 7.73
C GLU A 37 -0.18 -9.56 8.00
N ASP A 38 -0.95 -8.61 7.49
CA ASP A 38 -2.41 -8.63 7.56
C ASP A 38 -3.00 -9.82 6.80
N ILE A 39 -2.50 -10.10 5.59
CA ILE A 39 -2.91 -11.28 4.80
C ILE A 39 -2.69 -12.55 5.61
N ASP A 40 -1.54 -12.68 6.26
CA ASP A 40 -1.18 -13.90 6.99
C ASP A 40 -1.89 -14.03 8.34
N CYS A 41 -1.90 -12.96 9.14
CA CYS A 41 -2.43 -12.99 10.50
C CYS A 41 -3.96 -12.94 10.53
N CYS A 42 -4.58 -12.25 9.56
CA CYS A 42 -6.03 -12.08 9.49
C CYS A 42 -6.67 -12.95 8.40
N LEU A 43 -5.90 -13.81 7.73
CA LEU A 43 -6.37 -14.73 6.68
C LEU A 43 -7.13 -14.00 5.55
N LEU A 44 -6.62 -12.82 5.16
CA LEU A 44 -7.22 -12.01 4.09
C LEU A 44 -6.80 -12.51 2.72
N GLU A 45 -7.69 -12.45 1.73
CA GLU A 45 -7.32 -12.74 0.33
C GLU A 45 -6.42 -11.66 -0.28
N SER A 46 -6.56 -10.42 0.20
CA SER A 46 -5.81 -9.28 -0.28
C SER A 46 -5.86 -8.13 0.72
N ALA A 47 -4.89 -7.22 0.64
CA ALA A 47 -4.85 -6.01 1.45
C ALA A 47 -4.71 -4.78 0.54
N ILE A 48 -5.55 -3.77 0.78
CA ILE A 48 -5.46 -2.49 0.09
C ILE A 48 -4.60 -1.53 0.91
N ALA A 49 -3.80 -0.72 0.25
CA ALA A 49 -2.99 0.28 0.91
C ALA A 49 -2.89 1.55 0.07
N PHE A 50 -2.38 2.63 0.66
CA PHE A 50 -2.12 3.85 -0.08
C PHE A 50 -0.88 4.59 0.42
N GLN A 51 -0.23 5.32 -0.47
CA GLN A 51 0.83 6.25 -0.12
C GLN A 51 0.47 7.64 -0.64
N VAL A 52 0.51 8.64 0.25
CA VAL A 52 0.30 10.05 -0.10
C VAL A 52 1.63 10.78 -0.07
N HIS A 53 1.92 11.51 -1.14
CA HIS A 53 3.06 12.42 -1.21
C HIS A 53 2.64 13.75 -1.84
N GLY A 54 2.59 14.82 -1.04
CA GLY A 54 2.03 16.08 -1.48
C GLY A 54 0.55 15.94 -1.82
N PHE A 55 0.18 16.27 -3.06
CA PHE A 55 -1.19 16.16 -3.57
C PHE A 55 -1.45 14.86 -4.34
N ALA A 56 -0.47 13.95 -4.42
CA ALA A 56 -0.62 12.67 -5.09
C ALA A 56 -0.95 11.57 -4.08
N ILE A 57 -2.00 10.80 -4.34
CA ILE A 57 -2.38 9.58 -3.63
C ILE A 57 -2.22 8.40 -4.58
N ILE A 58 -1.40 7.42 -4.21
CA ILE A 58 -1.23 6.17 -4.95
C ILE A 58 -1.85 5.04 -4.14
N PHE A 59 -2.68 4.22 -4.79
CA PHE A 59 -3.34 3.06 -4.19
C PHE A 59 -2.66 1.78 -4.64
N TYR A 60 -2.49 0.86 -3.70
CA TYR A 60 -1.86 -0.43 -3.92
C TYR A 60 -2.77 -1.58 -3.48
N LEU A 61 -2.67 -2.69 -4.19
CA LEU A 61 -3.31 -3.95 -3.82
C LEU A 61 -2.24 -5.03 -3.65
N THR A 62 -2.16 -5.57 -2.45
CA THR A 62 -1.27 -6.68 -2.12
C THR A 62 -2.05 -7.98 -2.12
N LYS A 63 -1.48 -9.02 -2.73
CA LYS A 63 -2.05 -10.38 -2.76
C LYS A 63 -0.97 -11.41 -2.51
N LEU A 64 -1.37 -12.53 -1.91
CA LEU A 64 -0.58 -13.75 -1.92
C LEU A 64 -0.83 -14.47 -3.24
N ASP A 65 0.20 -14.58 -4.06
CA ASP A 65 0.23 -15.46 -5.24
C ASP A 65 0.66 -16.88 -4.82
N HIS A 66 0.69 -17.80 -5.78
CA HIS A 66 1.12 -19.17 -5.52
C HIS A 66 2.51 -19.25 -4.85
N ASP A 67 2.69 -20.24 -3.98
CA ASP A 67 3.95 -20.60 -3.31
C ASP A 67 4.54 -19.57 -2.33
N GLY A 68 3.72 -18.77 -1.64
CA GLY A 68 4.21 -17.86 -0.59
C GLY A 68 4.81 -16.57 -1.14
N PHE A 69 4.58 -16.27 -2.42
CA PHE A 69 5.04 -15.08 -3.09
C PHE A 69 3.99 -13.97 -2.98
N TYR A 70 4.35 -12.80 -2.49
CA TYR A 70 3.42 -11.67 -2.36
C TYR A 70 3.71 -10.63 -3.43
N THR A 71 2.67 -10.20 -4.12
CA THR A 71 2.75 -9.10 -5.10
C THR A 71 1.96 -7.90 -4.61
N MET A 72 2.58 -6.73 -4.70
CA MET A 72 1.92 -5.44 -4.51
C MET A 72 1.85 -4.74 -5.86
N HIS A 73 0.62 -4.44 -6.29
CA HIS A 73 0.35 -3.74 -7.55
C HIS A 73 -0.18 -2.35 -7.26
N GLU A 74 0.33 -1.34 -7.96
CA GLU A 74 -0.37 -0.06 -8.06
C GLU A 74 -1.68 -0.27 -8.83
N ILE A 75 -2.81 0.13 -8.24
CA ILE A 75 -4.15 -0.06 -8.80
C ILE A 75 -4.83 1.27 -9.14
N GLY A 76 -4.23 2.40 -8.76
CA GLY A 76 -4.75 3.71 -9.09
C GLY A 76 -3.90 4.83 -8.51
N HIS A 77 -4.02 5.99 -9.13
CA HIS A 77 -3.38 7.22 -8.72
C HIS A 77 -4.41 8.35 -8.84
N LEU A 78 -4.55 9.12 -7.76
CA LEU A 78 -5.37 10.32 -7.68
C LEU A 78 -4.50 11.52 -7.35
N ASP A 79 -4.55 12.55 -8.20
CA ASP A 79 -3.99 13.87 -7.90
C ASP A 79 -5.10 14.79 -7.36
N LEU A 80 -4.82 15.44 -6.23
CA LEU A 80 -5.71 16.39 -5.58
C LEU A 80 -5.42 17.83 -6.05
N PRO A 81 -6.43 18.73 -6.00
CA PRO A 81 -6.27 20.13 -6.38
C PRO A 81 -5.24 20.90 -5.55
#